data_AF-A0A316U5D1-F1
#
_entry.id   AF-A0A316U5D1-F1
#
_cell.length_a   1.000
_cell.length_b   1.000
_cell.length_c   1.000
_cell.angle_alpha   90.00
_cell.angle_beta   90.00
_cell.angle_gamma   90.00
#
_symmetry.space_group_name_H-M   'P 1'
#
loop_
_entity.id
_entity.type
_entity.pdbx_description
1 polymer ?
#
loop_
_entity_poly.entity_id
_entity_poly.type
_entity_poly.pdbx_seq_one_letter_code
_entity_poly.pdbx_strand_id
1 'polypeptide(L)'
;MVVSSSALPDASTETSSMIDLEAIHDFATDLAVRAGALLRQAAFSRSQAGYLPPPVASSSSSSSNDTSLSETPDLDVRDKQSNVDIVTETDLRVEKFILEEIQKRYPGHALLAEETYAAGGSKRFGLTDEATWIVDPLDGTVNFLHLFPFVCVSIGFTINKVPVVGAIYAPMLGGLDPRASGGTLWSSCQGRGAYQSYPSTTDSTQCSLAFLERYACSAMPRPQPVTSTTPAATTAGATTSTTSTSADPSSSSSSSAAPQPPGPQPLRLPLQPTRPLSRQAPSGLLIASEWGKDRRANPDGNLLRKANSFLNLAGEKGSRNGLGGQIQGLRSMGSAALDLAFCASGTIDVFWEGGCWEWDVCAGLAVLYEAGGIATEGNAPPPDLPLWDSKSGMRLPRPSLGARRFLCVRPCLVGSPAGEKGEEEETAVQAQERVVRSIWQRLHLGGLAYQREGVEYAY
;
A
#
# COMPACT_ATOMS: atom_id res chain seq x y z
N MET A 1 -32.88 27.80 24.42
CA MET A 1 -32.98 28.37 23.06
C MET A 1 -32.48 27.32 22.10
N VAL A 2 -33.41 26.69 21.38
CA VAL A 2 -33.16 25.67 20.36
C VAL A 2 -32.76 26.41 19.08
N VAL A 3 -31.56 26.16 18.56
CA VAL A 3 -31.12 26.72 17.26
C VAL A 3 -31.31 25.65 16.19
N SER A 4 -32.00 26.08 15.15
CA SER A 4 -32.61 25.35 14.05
C SER A 4 -31.64 24.55 13.18
N SER A 5 -32.13 23.39 12.75
CA SER A 5 -31.66 22.62 11.59
C SER A 5 -31.64 23.47 10.32
N SER A 6 -30.51 23.50 9.61
CA SER A 6 -30.45 23.97 8.22
C SER A 6 -30.63 22.77 7.29
N ALA A 7 -31.73 22.80 6.55
CA ALA A 7 -32.14 21.81 5.58
C ALA A 7 -31.16 21.68 4.40
N LEU A 8 -31.08 20.45 3.87
CA LEU A 8 -30.47 20.11 2.59
C LEU A 8 -31.19 20.89 1.45
N PRO A 9 -30.47 21.40 0.44
CA PRO A 9 -31.11 22.09 -0.68
C PRO A 9 -31.83 21.10 -1.61
N ASP A 10 -33.01 21.54 -2.06
CA ASP A 10 -33.96 20.82 -2.91
C ASP A 10 -33.38 20.42 -4.27
N ALA A 11 -33.81 19.25 -4.73
CA ALA A 11 -33.46 18.66 -6.01
C ALA A 11 -34.32 19.22 -7.15
N SER A 12 -33.73 20.00 -8.05
CA SER A 12 -34.09 19.96 -9.48
C SER A 12 -33.07 20.69 -10.35
N THR A 13 -32.72 20.03 -11.45
CA THR A 13 -31.93 20.49 -12.62
C THR A 13 -30.43 20.68 -12.44
N GLU A 14 -29.70 19.57 -12.46
CA GLU A 14 -28.57 19.36 -13.38
C GLU A 14 -28.30 17.85 -13.46
N THR A 15 -28.34 17.27 -14.66
CA THR A 15 -27.95 15.89 -14.91
C THR A 15 -26.43 15.76 -14.74
N SER A 16 -25.98 15.72 -13.49
CA SER A 16 -24.66 15.18 -13.13
C SER A 16 -24.71 13.69 -13.46
N SER A 17 -23.96 13.27 -14.48
CA SER A 17 -23.75 11.84 -14.74
C SER A 17 -23.11 11.25 -13.48
N MET A 18 -23.89 10.50 -12.71
CA MET A 18 -23.42 9.82 -11.51
C MET A 18 -22.21 8.95 -11.90
N ILE A 19 -21.04 9.23 -11.30
CA ILE A 19 -19.82 8.46 -11.60
C ILE A 19 -20.06 7.01 -11.20
N ASP A 20 -19.92 6.10 -12.17
CA ASP A 20 -20.04 4.67 -11.94
C ASP A 20 -18.76 4.13 -11.29
N LEU A 21 -18.75 4.07 -9.95
CA LEU A 21 -17.59 3.60 -9.18
C LEU A 21 -17.26 2.12 -9.43
N GLU A 22 -18.21 1.32 -9.91
CA GLU A 22 -17.97 -0.08 -10.25
C GLU A 22 -17.20 -0.18 -11.57
N ALA A 23 -17.62 0.56 -12.59
CA ALA A 23 -16.86 0.66 -13.85
C ALA A 23 -15.46 1.27 -13.65
N ILE A 24 -15.30 2.21 -12.71
CA ILE A 24 -14.00 2.77 -12.33
C ILE A 24 -13.12 1.72 -11.65
N HIS A 25 -13.67 0.97 -10.70
CA HIS A 25 -12.96 -0.11 -10.00
C HIS A 25 -12.49 -1.21 -10.96
N ASP A 26 -13.37 -1.70 -11.82
CA ASP A 26 -13.05 -2.79 -12.74
C ASP A 26 -11.98 -2.36 -13.74
N PHE A 27 -12.06 -1.12 -14.22
CA PHE A 27 -11.02 -0.54 -15.06
C PHE A 27 -9.69 -0.36 -14.31
N ALA A 28 -9.71 0.16 -13.07
CA ALA A 28 -8.50 0.39 -12.27
C ALA A 28 -7.76 -0.92 -11.97
N THR A 29 -8.49 -1.98 -11.61
CA THR A 29 -7.91 -3.29 -11.29
C THR A 29 -7.32 -3.98 -12.52
N ASP A 30 -8.02 -3.98 -13.65
CA ASP A 30 -7.49 -4.45 -14.93
C ASP A 30 -6.23 -3.69 -15.34
N LEU A 31 -6.28 -2.36 -15.28
CA LEU A 31 -5.16 -1.51 -15.68
C LEU A 31 -3.93 -1.73 -14.79
N ALA A 32 -4.11 -1.84 -13.48
CA ALA A 32 -3.03 -2.14 -12.54
C ALA A 32 -2.36 -3.50 -12.86
N VAL A 33 -3.14 -4.53 -13.19
CA VAL A 33 -2.62 -5.86 -13.55
C VAL A 33 -1.84 -5.82 -14.86
N ARG A 34 -2.36 -5.15 -15.90
CA ARG A 34 -1.67 -4.99 -17.18
C ARG A 34 -0.38 -4.18 -17.04
N ALA A 35 -0.41 -3.09 -16.27
CA ALA A 35 0.76 -2.29 -15.97
C ALA A 35 1.82 -3.10 -15.19
N GLY A 36 1.41 -3.85 -14.16
CA GLY A 36 2.34 -4.69 -13.40
C GLY A 36 2.91 -5.86 -14.21
N ALA A 37 2.23 -6.32 -15.27
CA ALA A 37 2.82 -7.28 -16.20
C ALA A 37 4.03 -6.69 -16.95
N LEU A 38 3.98 -5.40 -17.31
CA LEU A 38 5.13 -4.68 -17.90
C LEU A 38 6.29 -4.61 -16.91
N LEU A 39 6.02 -4.29 -15.64
CA LEU A 39 7.04 -4.30 -14.57
C LEU A 39 7.67 -5.68 -14.39
N ARG A 40 6.85 -6.74 -14.32
CA ARG A 40 7.32 -8.12 -14.18
C ARG A 40 8.23 -8.50 -15.35
N GLN A 41 7.82 -8.16 -16.58
CA GLN A 41 8.61 -8.42 -17.78
C GLN A 41 9.96 -7.68 -17.76
N ALA A 42 9.96 -6.42 -17.33
CA ALA A 42 11.18 -5.62 -17.21
C ALA A 42 12.12 -6.22 -16.14
N ALA A 43 11.60 -6.54 -14.95
CA ALA A 43 12.38 -7.18 -13.88
C ALA A 43 12.93 -8.55 -14.30
N PHE A 44 12.12 -9.37 -14.97
CA PHE A 44 12.55 -10.67 -15.47
C PHE A 44 13.67 -10.52 -16.50
N SER A 45 13.50 -9.63 -17.48
CA SER A 45 14.52 -9.37 -18.51
C SER A 45 15.85 -8.94 -17.87
N ARG A 46 15.79 -8.08 -16.84
CA ARG A 46 16.96 -7.69 -16.04
C ARG A 46 17.59 -8.88 -15.31
N SER A 47 16.80 -9.78 -14.72
CA SER A 47 17.31 -10.97 -14.03
C SER A 47 18.03 -11.96 -14.96
N GLN A 48 17.61 -12.03 -16.23
CA GLN A 48 18.18 -12.94 -17.23
C GLN A 48 19.43 -12.37 -17.91
N ALA A 49 19.61 -11.04 -17.89
CA ALA A 49 20.74 -10.38 -18.57
C ALA A 49 22.11 -10.74 -17.98
N GLY A 50 22.16 -11.46 -16.84
CA GLY A 50 23.37 -11.76 -16.10
C GLY A 50 23.95 -10.49 -15.45
N TYR A 51 24.60 -10.65 -14.29
CA TYR A 51 25.51 -9.60 -13.83
C TYR A 51 26.69 -9.59 -14.82
N LEU A 52 26.76 -8.61 -15.72
CA LEU A 52 27.94 -8.38 -16.53
C LEU A 52 28.95 -7.62 -15.67
N PRO A 53 30.04 -8.26 -15.17
CA PRO A 53 31.16 -7.49 -14.66
C PRO A 53 31.71 -6.61 -15.80
N PRO A 54 32.18 -5.39 -15.50
CA PRO A 54 32.61 -4.45 -16.53
C PRO A 54 33.70 -5.08 -17.42
N PRO A 55 33.70 -4.80 -18.73
CA PRO A 55 34.72 -5.30 -19.63
C PRO A 55 36.09 -4.80 -19.17
N VAL A 56 36.99 -5.73 -18.88
CA VAL A 56 38.42 -5.41 -18.68
C VAL A 56 38.91 -4.86 -20.01
N ALA A 57 39.20 -3.55 -20.05
CA ALA A 57 39.77 -2.93 -21.22
C ALA A 57 41.13 -3.59 -21.50
N SER A 58 41.19 -4.43 -22.52
CA SER A 58 42.47 -4.85 -23.11
C SER A 58 43.04 -3.63 -23.82
N SER A 59 43.90 -2.89 -23.12
CA SER A 59 44.71 -1.83 -23.69
C SER A 59 45.74 -2.44 -24.64
N SER A 60 45.51 -2.35 -25.95
CA SER A 60 46.61 -2.31 -26.90
C SER A 60 47.33 -0.97 -26.71
N SER A 61 48.47 -1.05 -26.04
CA SER A 61 49.40 0.04 -25.76
C SER A 61 50.08 0.56 -27.02
N SER A 62 50.07 1.87 -27.22
CA SER A 62 51.17 2.62 -27.85
C SER A 62 51.83 3.51 -26.79
N SER A 63 52.94 3.00 -26.27
CA SER A 63 54.12 3.60 -25.63
C SER A 63 54.13 5.09 -25.28
N SER A 64 54.39 5.43 -24.01
CA SER A 64 55.70 5.95 -23.50
C SER A 64 55.62 6.52 -22.06
N ASN A 65 56.65 6.19 -21.25
CA ASN A 65 57.14 6.66 -19.93
C ASN A 65 56.38 7.83 -19.22
N ASP A 66 56.21 7.90 -17.89
CA ASP A 66 57.21 7.76 -16.81
C ASP A 66 56.50 7.76 -15.43
N THR A 67 57.23 7.27 -14.44
CA THR A 67 57.01 7.03 -13.00
C THR A 67 56.29 8.11 -12.14
N SER A 68 55.32 7.67 -11.31
CA SER A 68 55.35 7.77 -9.82
C SER A 68 54.01 7.32 -9.20
N LEU A 69 54.11 6.64 -8.06
CA LEU A 69 53.02 5.98 -7.32
C LEU A 69 52.17 6.98 -6.52
N SER A 70 50.84 6.93 -6.71
CA SER A 70 49.85 7.17 -5.65
C SER A 70 48.53 6.46 -6.00
N GLU A 71 48.18 5.43 -5.24
CA GLU A 71 46.97 4.63 -5.41
C GLU A 71 45.73 5.32 -4.82
N THR A 72 44.70 5.52 -5.65
CA THR A 72 43.27 5.39 -5.27
C THR A 72 42.48 4.94 -6.50
N PRO A 73 41.71 3.84 -6.48
CA PRO A 73 40.94 3.41 -7.65
C PRO A 73 39.61 4.18 -7.75
N ASP A 74 39.42 4.85 -8.88
CA ASP A 74 38.20 5.50 -9.34
C ASP A 74 37.12 4.43 -9.67
N LEU A 75 36.52 3.84 -8.65
CA LEU A 75 35.34 2.99 -8.75
C LEU A 75 34.12 3.81 -8.33
N ASP A 76 33.44 4.59 -9.21
CA ASP A 76 32.09 5.04 -8.80
C ASP A 76 31.08 5.70 -9.77
N VAL A 77 31.37 6.01 -11.04
CA VAL A 77 30.46 6.93 -11.78
C VAL A 77 29.67 6.30 -12.94
N ARG A 78 30.22 5.33 -13.69
CA ARG A 78 29.56 4.79 -14.90
C ARG A 78 28.52 3.70 -14.65
N ASP A 79 28.75 2.81 -13.67
CA ASP A 79 27.80 1.74 -13.32
C ASP A 79 26.55 2.24 -12.59
N LYS A 80 26.64 3.44 -11.97
CA LYS A 80 25.50 4.11 -11.34
C LYS A 80 24.56 4.72 -12.38
N GLN A 81 25.08 5.22 -13.51
CA GLN A 81 24.27 5.84 -14.56
C GLN A 81 23.41 4.81 -15.28
N SER A 82 23.97 3.67 -15.69
CA SER A 82 23.23 2.65 -16.48
C SER A 82 22.04 2.01 -15.75
N ASN A 83 22.15 1.84 -14.43
CA ASN A 83 21.10 1.23 -13.61
C ASN A 83 19.97 2.19 -13.26
N VAL A 84 20.31 3.45 -12.98
CA VAL A 84 19.32 4.52 -12.74
C VAL A 84 18.55 4.83 -14.02
N ASP A 85 19.21 4.81 -15.17
CA ASP A 85 18.60 5.08 -16.48
C ASP A 85 17.53 4.04 -16.86
N ILE A 86 17.78 2.74 -16.63
CA ILE A 86 16.83 1.66 -16.98
C ILE A 86 15.57 1.70 -16.11
N VAL A 87 15.73 1.98 -14.82
CA VAL A 87 14.59 2.09 -13.92
C VAL A 87 13.75 3.29 -14.36
N THR A 88 14.36 4.46 -14.53
CA THR A 88 13.70 5.66 -15.05
C THR A 88 12.94 5.40 -16.37
N GLU A 89 13.50 4.63 -17.31
CA GLU A 89 12.80 4.27 -18.56
C GLU A 89 11.57 3.38 -18.31
N THR A 90 11.66 2.44 -17.37
CA THR A 90 10.56 1.53 -17.03
C THR A 90 9.41 2.29 -16.38
N ASP A 91 9.70 3.13 -15.39
CA ASP A 91 8.74 3.98 -14.70
C ASP A 91 7.98 4.87 -15.70
N LEU A 92 8.71 5.59 -16.57
CA LEU A 92 8.14 6.45 -17.61
C LEU A 92 7.27 5.67 -18.61
N ARG A 93 7.71 4.48 -19.01
CA ARG A 93 6.96 3.63 -19.95
C ARG A 93 5.65 3.15 -19.34
N VAL A 94 5.67 2.72 -18.08
CA VAL A 94 4.47 2.24 -17.38
C VAL A 94 3.51 3.39 -17.10
N GLU A 95 4.01 4.55 -16.66
CA GLU A 95 3.17 5.73 -16.46
C GLU A 95 2.47 6.13 -17.76
N LYS A 96 3.23 6.26 -18.84
CA LYS A 96 2.67 6.61 -20.15
C LYS A 96 1.53 5.66 -20.55
N PHE A 97 1.74 4.36 -20.40
CA PHE A 97 0.73 3.35 -20.68
C PHE A 97 -0.54 3.54 -19.84
N ILE A 98 -0.38 3.75 -18.52
CA ILE A 98 -1.52 3.97 -17.61
C ILE A 98 -2.29 5.24 -17.99
N LEU A 99 -1.59 6.36 -18.21
CA LEU A 99 -2.21 7.65 -18.51
C LEU A 99 -2.93 7.64 -19.87
N GLU A 100 -2.35 7.03 -20.90
CA GLU A 100 -3.00 6.92 -22.22
C GLU A 100 -4.30 6.11 -22.13
N GLU A 101 -4.31 5.01 -21.38
CA GLU A 101 -5.50 4.19 -21.20
C GLU A 101 -6.59 4.91 -20.38
N ILE A 102 -6.21 5.62 -19.31
CA ILE A 102 -7.16 6.44 -18.53
C ILE A 102 -7.73 7.55 -19.42
N GLN A 103 -6.89 8.33 -20.10
CA GLN A 103 -7.34 9.45 -20.93
C GLN A 103 -8.24 8.99 -22.07
N LYS A 104 -7.99 7.81 -22.64
CA LYS A 104 -8.83 7.20 -23.68
C LYS A 104 -10.21 6.80 -23.15
N ARG A 105 -10.29 6.25 -21.93
CA ARG A 105 -11.56 5.78 -21.35
C ARG A 105 -12.36 6.88 -20.66
N TYR A 106 -11.67 7.82 -20.01
CA TYR A 106 -12.22 8.88 -19.16
C TYR A 106 -11.56 10.24 -19.48
N PRO A 107 -11.79 10.82 -20.68
CA PRO A 107 -11.06 12.00 -21.14
C PRO A 107 -11.31 13.28 -20.33
N GLY A 108 -12.38 13.32 -19.53
CA GLY A 108 -12.74 14.45 -18.67
C GLY A 108 -12.32 14.31 -17.22
N HIS A 109 -11.64 13.23 -16.83
CA HIS A 109 -11.13 13.06 -15.47
C HIS A 109 -9.75 13.69 -15.34
N ALA A 110 -9.45 14.26 -14.18
CA ALA A 110 -8.12 14.79 -13.88
C ALA A 110 -7.12 13.64 -13.61
N LEU A 111 -5.84 13.93 -13.81
CA LEU A 111 -4.73 13.00 -13.66
C LEU A 111 -3.66 13.60 -12.74
N LEU A 112 -3.17 12.81 -11.79
CA LEU A 112 -2.02 13.11 -10.95
C LEU A 112 -1.11 11.88 -10.91
N ALA A 113 0.08 11.95 -11.50
CA ALA A 113 1.01 10.83 -11.55
C ALA A 113 2.44 11.27 -11.20
N GLU A 114 3.22 10.38 -10.56
CA GLU A 114 4.53 10.71 -9.98
C GLU A 114 5.49 11.33 -11.00
N GLU A 115 5.72 10.68 -12.14
CA GLU A 115 6.79 11.05 -13.07
C GLU A 115 6.44 12.34 -13.82
N THR A 116 5.18 12.46 -14.27
CA THR A 116 4.64 13.68 -14.86
C THR A 116 4.71 14.85 -13.88
N TYR A 117 4.39 14.63 -12.60
CA TYR A 117 4.47 15.67 -11.58
C TYR A 117 5.92 16.06 -11.28
N ALA A 118 6.83 15.10 -11.17
CA ALA A 118 8.26 15.33 -10.95
C ALA A 118 8.88 16.19 -12.06
N ALA A 119 8.44 16.03 -13.30
CA ALA A 119 8.86 16.86 -14.44
C ALA A 119 8.30 18.30 -14.41
N GLY A 120 7.16 18.53 -13.75
CA GLY A 120 6.42 19.81 -13.77
C GLY A 120 6.98 20.94 -12.89
N GLY A 121 8.01 20.68 -12.08
CA GLY A 121 8.76 21.69 -11.33
C GLY A 121 8.03 22.36 -10.13
N SER A 122 6.70 22.34 -10.09
CA SER A 122 5.91 22.84 -8.95
C SER A 122 5.78 21.75 -7.87
N LYS A 123 6.07 22.11 -6.61
CA LYS A 123 5.85 21.24 -5.44
C LYS A 123 4.57 21.60 -4.67
N ARG A 124 3.68 22.41 -5.24
CA ARG A 124 2.44 22.88 -4.59
C ARG A 124 1.38 21.79 -4.59
N PHE A 125 0.60 21.70 -3.52
CA PHE A 125 -0.58 20.82 -3.51
C PHE A 125 -1.61 21.29 -4.53
N GLY A 126 -1.98 20.42 -5.46
CA GLY A 126 -2.85 20.75 -6.59
C GLY A 126 -4.12 19.89 -6.71
N LEU A 127 -4.44 19.05 -5.73
CA LEU A 127 -5.63 18.19 -5.82
C LEU A 127 -6.90 19.02 -5.65
N THR A 128 -7.81 18.92 -6.62
CA THR A 128 -9.10 19.62 -6.65
C THR A 128 -10.23 18.71 -6.17
N ASP A 129 -11.47 19.23 -6.17
CA ASP A 129 -12.65 18.41 -5.87
C ASP A 129 -13.11 17.53 -7.05
N GLU A 130 -12.50 17.74 -8.23
CA GLU A 130 -12.81 16.99 -9.43
C GLU A 130 -12.41 15.51 -9.32
N ALA A 131 -13.07 14.69 -10.14
CA ALA A 131 -12.77 13.27 -10.24
C ALA A 131 -11.34 13.08 -10.76
N THR A 132 -10.45 12.59 -9.89
CA THR A 132 -9.01 12.57 -10.17
C THR A 132 -8.45 11.17 -10.00
N TRP A 133 -7.74 10.67 -11.02
CA TRP A 133 -6.91 9.48 -10.94
C TRP A 133 -5.54 9.86 -10.38
N ILE A 134 -5.10 9.12 -9.37
CA ILE A 134 -3.81 9.31 -8.71
C ILE A 134 -2.99 8.04 -8.89
N VAL A 135 -1.83 8.14 -9.56
CA VAL A 135 -1.08 6.98 -10.05
C VAL A 135 0.37 7.03 -9.57
N ASP A 136 0.82 5.92 -9.00
CA ASP A 136 2.23 5.58 -8.91
C ASP A 136 2.50 4.39 -9.86
N PRO A 137 3.24 4.60 -10.96
CA PRO A 137 3.54 3.53 -11.92
C PRO A 137 4.48 2.48 -11.33
N LEU A 138 5.30 2.83 -10.33
CA LEU A 138 6.30 1.97 -9.71
C LEU A 138 6.61 2.44 -8.27
N ASP A 139 5.77 2.06 -7.32
CA ASP A 139 6.12 2.23 -5.91
C ASP A 139 7.16 1.16 -5.53
N GLY A 140 8.23 1.60 -4.87
CA GLY A 140 9.40 0.77 -4.56
C GLY A 140 10.45 0.74 -5.67
N THR A 141 10.69 1.86 -6.35
CA THR A 141 11.77 2.04 -7.36
C THR A 141 13.12 1.44 -6.95
N VAL A 142 13.53 1.63 -5.69
CA VAL A 142 14.79 1.06 -5.15
C VAL A 142 14.72 -0.46 -5.04
N ASN A 143 13.57 -0.99 -4.61
CA ASN A 143 13.36 -2.44 -4.55
C ASN A 143 13.41 -3.04 -5.96
N PHE A 144 12.77 -2.39 -6.93
CA PHE A 144 12.79 -2.82 -8.32
C PHE A 144 14.21 -2.86 -8.89
N LEU A 145 15.02 -1.84 -8.59
CA LEU A 145 16.42 -1.80 -8.99
C LEU A 145 17.21 -3.03 -8.50
N HIS A 146 16.96 -3.44 -7.26
CA HIS A 146 17.61 -4.58 -6.60
C HIS A 146 16.90 -5.92 -6.82
N LEU A 147 15.83 -5.96 -7.63
CA LEU A 147 14.96 -7.13 -7.81
C LEU A 147 14.37 -7.66 -6.50
N PHE A 148 14.24 -6.80 -5.48
CA PHE A 148 13.53 -7.12 -4.25
C PHE A 148 12.02 -7.13 -4.54
N PRO A 149 11.26 -8.15 -4.08
CA PRO A 149 9.94 -8.45 -4.65
C PRO A 149 8.80 -7.53 -4.18
N PHE A 150 9.08 -6.57 -3.28
CA PHE A 150 8.10 -5.62 -2.75
C PHE A 150 8.04 -4.37 -3.63
N VAL A 151 7.38 -4.53 -4.77
CA VAL A 151 7.19 -3.50 -5.79
C VAL A 151 5.75 -3.57 -6.26
N CYS A 152 5.11 -2.43 -6.51
CA CYS A 152 3.74 -2.42 -7.02
C CYS A 152 3.40 -1.25 -7.95
N VAL A 153 2.34 -1.44 -8.73
CA VAL A 153 1.58 -0.36 -9.36
C VAL A 153 0.48 0.08 -8.38
N SER A 154 0.35 1.38 -8.13
CA SER A 154 -0.70 1.97 -7.29
C SER A 154 -1.60 2.87 -8.15
N ILE A 155 -2.90 2.57 -8.18
CA ILE A 155 -3.90 3.39 -8.87
C ILE A 155 -5.02 3.71 -7.89
N GLY A 156 -5.11 4.98 -7.50
CA GLY A 156 -6.19 5.52 -6.69
C GLY A 156 -7.13 6.38 -7.53
N PHE A 157 -8.38 6.50 -7.09
CA PHE A 157 -9.35 7.43 -7.67
C PHE A 157 -10.04 8.20 -6.55
N THR A 158 -10.14 9.51 -6.74
CA THR A 158 -10.70 10.43 -5.74
C THR A 158 -11.88 11.21 -6.31
N ILE A 159 -12.82 11.52 -5.42
CA ILE A 159 -13.91 12.47 -5.64
C ILE A 159 -13.90 13.39 -4.41
N ASN A 160 -13.96 14.71 -4.60
CA ASN A 160 -13.88 15.69 -3.50
C ASN A 160 -12.65 15.46 -2.61
N LYS A 161 -11.49 15.14 -3.22
CA LYS A 161 -10.23 14.82 -2.53
C LYS A 161 -10.27 13.58 -1.62
N VAL A 162 -11.36 12.80 -1.64
CA VAL A 162 -11.52 11.57 -0.84
C VAL A 162 -11.21 10.36 -1.71
N PRO A 163 -10.31 9.44 -1.30
CA PRO A 163 -10.13 8.15 -1.97
C PRO A 163 -11.40 7.31 -1.93
N VAL A 164 -11.91 6.92 -3.10
CA VAL A 164 -13.15 6.12 -3.24
C VAL A 164 -12.93 4.80 -3.97
N VAL A 165 -11.88 4.67 -4.77
CA VAL A 165 -11.43 3.41 -5.38
C VAL A 165 -9.92 3.33 -5.24
N GLY A 166 -9.40 2.13 -4.98
CA GLY A 166 -7.97 1.87 -4.94
C GLY A 166 -7.64 0.49 -5.50
N ALA A 167 -6.56 0.40 -6.27
CA ALA A 167 -5.97 -0.84 -6.78
C ALA A 167 -4.45 -0.79 -6.58
N ILE A 168 -3.89 -1.76 -5.84
CA ILE A 168 -2.46 -1.93 -5.60
C ILE A 168 -2.07 -3.32 -6.10
N TYR A 169 -1.30 -3.39 -7.17
CA TYR A 169 -0.88 -4.68 -7.74
C TYR A 169 0.62 -4.90 -7.57
N ALA A 170 0.98 -5.94 -6.83
CA ALA A 170 2.35 -6.38 -6.58
C ALA A 170 2.71 -7.57 -7.48
N PRO A 171 3.24 -7.34 -8.69
CA PRO A 171 3.46 -8.40 -9.67
C PRO A 171 4.52 -9.42 -9.26
N MET A 172 5.51 -9.00 -8.45
CA MET A 172 6.68 -9.82 -8.10
C MET A 172 6.44 -10.75 -6.90
N LEU A 173 5.35 -10.57 -6.15
CA LEU A 173 4.97 -11.48 -5.06
C LEU A 173 4.53 -12.88 -5.57
N GLY A 174 4.23 -13.01 -6.86
CA GLY A 174 4.03 -14.29 -7.55
C GLY A 174 5.32 -14.94 -8.07
N GLY A 175 6.48 -14.33 -7.80
CA GLY A 175 7.78 -14.70 -8.37
C GLY A 175 8.16 -13.88 -9.60
N LEU A 176 9.45 -13.93 -9.99
CA LEU A 176 9.99 -13.14 -11.09
C LEU A 176 9.59 -13.64 -12.48
N ASP A 177 9.38 -14.94 -12.66
CA ASP A 177 9.10 -15.52 -13.98
C ASP A 177 7.71 -15.09 -14.47
N PRO A 178 7.58 -14.34 -15.57
CA PRO A 178 6.29 -13.87 -16.07
C PRO A 178 5.37 -15.02 -16.53
N ARG A 179 5.91 -16.24 -16.71
CA ARG A 179 5.17 -17.46 -17.03
C ARG A 179 4.62 -18.16 -15.78
N ALA A 180 5.14 -17.86 -14.60
CA ALA A 180 4.68 -18.41 -13.33
C ALA A 180 3.42 -17.68 -12.83
N SER A 181 2.75 -18.26 -11.82
CA SER A 181 1.54 -17.72 -11.19
C SER A 181 1.62 -16.22 -10.90
N GLY A 182 0.45 -15.57 -10.96
CA GLY A 182 0.30 -14.11 -10.91
C GLY A 182 0.71 -13.44 -9.59
N GLY A 183 0.72 -12.11 -9.60
CA GLY A 183 1.03 -11.30 -8.42
C GLY A 183 -0.09 -11.26 -7.40
N THR A 184 0.03 -10.37 -6.42
CA THR A 184 -1.04 -10.09 -5.45
C THR A 184 -1.66 -8.73 -5.74
N LEU A 185 -2.99 -8.67 -5.84
CA LEU A 185 -3.76 -7.45 -6.01
C LEU A 185 -4.55 -7.15 -4.74
N TRP A 186 -4.42 -5.94 -4.20
CA TRP A 186 -5.35 -5.37 -3.23
C TRP A 186 -6.23 -4.35 -3.93
N SER A 187 -7.55 -4.43 -3.72
CA SER A 187 -8.50 -3.54 -4.38
C SER A 187 -9.64 -3.15 -3.45
N SER A 188 -10.26 -2.01 -3.72
CA SER A 188 -11.41 -1.53 -2.97
C SER A 188 -12.26 -0.59 -3.81
N CYS A 189 -13.55 -0.56 -3.48
CA CYS A 189 -14.52 0.37 -4.02
C CYS A 189 -15.45 0.82 -2.90
N GLN A 190 -15.71 2.13 -2.81
CA GLN A 190 -16.46 2.72 -1.72
C GLN A 190 -17.83 2.05 -1.51
N GLY A 191 -18.08 1.56 -0.29
CA GLY A 191 -19.33 0.90 0.08
C GLY A 191 -19.44 -0.56 -0.40
N ARG A 192 -18.37 -1.13 -0.94
CA ARG A 192 -18.33 -2.51 -1.46
C ARG A 192 -17.27 -3.37 -0.75
N GLY A 193 -16.45 -2.77 0.09
CA GLY A 193 -15.39 -3.42 0.85
C GLY A 193 -14.06 -3.46 0.09
N ALA A 194 -13.08 -4.05 0.76
CA ALA A 194 -11.74 -4.25 0.23
C ALA A 194 -11.42 -5.74 0.10
N TYR A 195 -10.63 -6.10 -0.91
CA TYR A 195 -10.32 -7.49 -1.26
C TYR A 195 -8.87 -7.66 -1.65
N GLN A 196 -8.36 -8.87 -1.43
CA GLN A 196 -7.10 -9.36 -1.95
C GLN A 196 -7.36 -10.49 -2.95
N SER A 197 -6.73 -10.43 -4.12
CA SER A 197 -6.85 -11.44 -5.17
C SER A 197 -5.49 -11.76 -5.80
N TYR A 198 -5.47 -12.78 -6.66
CA TYR A 198 -4.26 -13.33 -7.26
C TYR A 198 -4.40 -13.45 -8.78
N PRO A 199 -4.50 -12.33 -9.51
CA PRO A 199 -4.75 -12.34 -10.95
C PRO A 199 -3.53 -12.88 -11.71
N SER A 200 -3.75 -13.77 -12.69
CA SER A 200 -2.66 -14.29 -13.53
C SER A 200 -2.15 -13.21 -14.51
N THR A 201 -0.83 -13.12 -14.69
CA THR A 201 -0.22 -12.24 -15.71
C THR A 201 -0.15 -12.88 -17.10
N THR A 202 -0.45 -14.18 -17.22
CA THR A 202 -0.37 -14.91 -18.50
C THR A 202 -1.51 -14.62 -19.47
N ASP A 203 -2.59 -13.96 -19.02
CA ASP A 203 -3.78 -13.60 -19.82
C ASP A 203 -3.65 -12.20 -20.49
N SER A 204 -2.43 -11.74 -20.76
CA SER A 204 -2.18 -10.36 -21.22
C SER A 204 -2.70 -10.04 -22.63
N THR A 205 -3.25 -11.00 -23.37
CA THR A 205 -4.00 -10.74 -24.62
C THR A 205 -5.51 -10.82 -24.48
N GLN A 206 -6.04 -11.35 -23.36
CA GLN A 206 -7.46 -11.34 -23.03
C GLN A 206 -7.64 -11.40 -21.50
N CYS A 207 -7.61 -10.26 -20.82
CA CYS A 207 -8.42 -10.11 -19.59
C CYS A 207 -9.89 -10.23 -20.04
N SER A 208 -10.35 -11.48 -20.11
CA SER A 208 -11.68 -11.81 -20.62
C SER A 208 -12.75 -11.16 -19.74
N LEU A 209 -13.94 -10.90 -20.29
CA LEU A 209 -15.10 -10.44 -19.50
C LEU A 209 -15.35 -11.33 -18.27
N ALA A 210 -15.01 -12.62 -18.32
CA ALA A 210 -15.10 -13.54 -17.19
C ALA A 210 -14.07 -13.27 -16.06
N PHE A 211 -12.91 -12.67 -16.37
CA PHE A 211 -11.98 -12.16 -15.38
C PHE A 211 -12.61 -10.95 -14.67
N LEU A 212 -13.08 -9.96 -15.44
CA LEU A 212 -13.73 -8.77 -14.89
C LEU A 212 -14.98 -9.12 -14.07
N GLU A 213 -15.87 -9.97 -14.57
CA GLU A 213 -17.06 -10.43 -13.83
C GLU A 213 -16.74 -11.15 -12.51
N ARG A 214 -15.56 -11.77 -12.38
CA ARG A 214 -15.14 -12.47 -11.16
C ARG A 214 -14.60 -11.52 -10.09
N TYR A 215 -14.06 -10.38 -10.50
CA TYR A 215 -13.51 -9.35 -9.60
C TYR A 215 -14.40 -8.11 -9.50
N ALA A 216 -15.47 -8.05 -10.30
CA ALA A 216 -16.44 -6.97 -10.33
C ALA A 216 -17.21 -6.83 -9.02
N CYS A 217 -17.49 -5.58 -8.66
CA CYS A 217 -18.20 -5.25 -7.43
C CYS A 217 -19.62 -5.82 -7.33
N SER A 218 -20.28 -6.10 -8.46
CA SER A 218 -21.61 -6.70 -8.54
C SER A 218 -21.65 -8.18 -8.15
N ALA A 219 -20.53 -8.90 -8.27
CA ALA A 219 -20.43 -10.30 -7.87
C ALA A 219 -20.19 -10.48 -6.34
N MET A 220 -19.97 -9.37 -5.62
CA MET A 220 -19.61 -9.37 -4.20
C MET A 220 -20.82 -9.10 -3.30
N PRO A 221 -21.12 -9.96 -2.31
CA PRO A 221 -22.26 -9.76 -1.42
C PRO A 221 -22.16 -8.44 -0.64
N ARG A 222 -23.24 -7.65 -0.63
CA ARG A 222 -23.38 -6.52 0.30
C ARG A 222 -23.23 -7.03 1.74
N PRO A 223 -22.54 -6.29 2.63
CA PRO A 223 -22.39 -6.71 4.02
C PRO A 223 -23.77 -6.84 4.69
N GLN A 224 -24.07 -8.04 5.18
CA GLN A 224 -25.15 -8.27 6.13
C GLN A 224 -24.65 -7.87 7.52
N PRO A 225 -25.47 -7.20 8.36
CA PRO A 225 -25.11 -6.95 9.74
C PRO A 225 -24.86 -8.28 10.47
N VAL A 226 -23.69 -8.43 11.08
CA VAL A 226 -23.28 -9.67 11.73
C VAL A 226 -24.06 -9.83 13.04
N THR A 227 -25.13 -10.62 13.03
CA THR A 227 -25.77 -11.10 14.27
C THR A 227 -25.00 -12.32 14.76
N SER A 228 -24.49 -12.25 15.98
CA SER A 228 -23.68 -13.27 16.63
C SER A 228 -24.43 -14.59 16.82
N THR A 229 -24.01 -15.65 16.15
CA THR A 229 -24.30 -17.03 16.59
C THR A 229 -23.05 -17.90 16.40
N THR A 230 -22.52 -18.37 17.52
CA THR A 230 -21.36 -19.25 17.64
C THR A 230 -21.69 -20.68 17.18
N PRO A 231 -20.89 -21.35 16.34
CA PRO A 231 -21.03 -22.79 16.13
C PRO A 231 -20.10 -23.60 17.04
N ALA A 232 -20.65 -24.65 17.64
CA ALA A 232 -19.97 -25.62 18.48
C ALA A 232 -19.05 -26.54 17.66
N ALA A 233 -17.91 -26.90 18.24
CA ALA A 233 -16.90 -27.78 17.66
C ALA A 233 -17.42 -29.22 17.52
N THR A 234 -17.06 -29.90 16.42
CA THR A 234 -17.17 -31.36 16.31
C THR A 234 -15.87 -31.93 15.75
N THR A 235 -15.31 -32.86 16.53
CA THR A 235 -14.10 -33.64 16.28
C THR A 235 -14.37 -34.77 15.30
N ALA A 236 -13.51 -35.00 14.31
CA ALA A 236 -13.53 -36.22 13.50
C ALA A 236 -12.10 -36.74 13.27
N GLY A 237 -11.89 -38.00 13.66
CA GLY A 237 -10.63 -38.72 13.60
C GLY A 237 -10.32 -39.29 12.21
N ALA A 238 -9.02 -39.43 11.94
CA ALA A 238 -8.47 -40.00 10.72
C ALA A 238 -8.35 -41.52 10.82
N THR A 239 -8.67 -42.22 9.73
CA THR A 239 -8.21 -43.60 9.50
C THR A 239 -7.83 -43.74 8.03
N THR A 240 -6.56 -44.05 7.77
CA THR A 240 -5.98 -44.29 6.46
C THR A 240 -5.91 -45.78 6.17
N SER A 241 -6.41 -46.22 5.03
CA SER A 241 -6.00 -47.48 4.40
C SER A 241 -6.30 -47.42 2.90
N THR A 242 -5.28 -47.53 2.06
CA THR A 242 -5.46 -47.88 0.64
C THR A 242 -4.31 -48.74 0.16
N THR A 243 -4.71 -49.91 -0.30
CA THR A 243 -3.98 -50.96 -1.00
C THR A 243 -3.56 -50.52 -2.41
N SER A 244 -2.40 -51.00 -2.84
CA SER A 244 -1.83 -50.84 -4.18
C SER A 244 -2.36 -51.90 -5.14
N THR A 245 -2.89 -51.50 -6.28
CA THR A 245 -3.00 -52.37 -7.47
C THR A 245 -2.71 -51.58 -8.74
N SER A 246 -1.78 -52.14 -9.51
CA SER A 246 -1.30 -51.74 -10.84
C SER A 246 -2.34 -51.95 -11.94
N ALA A 247 -2.39 -51.04 -12.91
CA ALA A 247 -2.80 -51.34 -14.29
C ALA A 247 -2.30 -50.26 -15.27
N ASP A 248 -1.53 -50.69 -16.26
CA ASP A 248 -1.38 -50.07 -17.60
C ASP A 248 -2.77 -50.09 -18.32
N PRO A 249 -3.10 -49.18 -19.26
CA PRO A 249 -2.48 -49.22 -20.59
C PRO A 249 -2.40 -47.90 -21.39
N SER A 250 -1.66 -47.99 -22.48
CA SER A 250 -1.57 -47.05 -23.60
C SER A 250 -2.94 -46.74 -24.25
N SER A 251 -3.24 -45.46 -24.44
CA SER A 251 -4.07 -44.98 -25.56
C SER A 251 -3.81 -43.50 -25.84
N SER A 252 -3.47 -43.21 -27.08
CA SER A 252 -3.40 -41.88 -27.67
C SER A 252 -4.81 -41.27 -27.74
N SER A 253 -5.07 -40.21 -26.99
CA SER A 253 -6.27 -39.38 -27.15
C SER A 253 -5.87 -37.91 -27.25
N SER A 254 -6.43 -37.25 -28.26
CA SER A 254 -6.35 -35.82 -28.49
C SER A 254 -6.86 -35.07 -27.26
N SER A 255 -5.99 -34.34 -26.58
CA SER A 255 -6.37 -33.52 -25.44
C SER A 255 -7.13 -32.27 -25.91
N SER A 256 -8.46 -32.34 -25.87
CA SER A 256 -9.23 -31.12 -25.63
C SER A 256 -8.81 -30.62 -24.25
N ALA A 257 -8.17 -29.45 -24.19
CA ALA A 257 -7.75 -28.85 -22.93
C ALA A 257 -8.95 -28.81 -21.97
N ALA A 258 -8.84 -29.49 -20.84
CA ALA A 258 -9.85 -29.42 -19.79
C ALA A 258 -10.05 -27.94 -19.41
N PRO A 259 -11.29 -27.49 -19.13
CA PRO A 259 -11.51 -26.15 -18.61
C PRO A 259 -10.64 -25.99 -17.36
N GLN A 260 -9.77 -24.98 -17.38
CA GLN A 260 -8.90 -24.69 -16.24
C GLN A 260 -9.79 -24.51 -15.00
N PRO A 261 -9.41 -25.10 -13.85
CA PRO A 261 -10.18 -24.91 -12.63
C PRO A 261 -10.32 -23.41 -12.36
N PRO A 262 -11.48 -22.95 -11.87
CA PRO A 262 -11.65 -21.54 -11.57
C PRO A 262 -10.55 -21.11 -10.59
N GLY A 263 -9.70 -20.16 -11.01
CA GLY A 263 -8.68 -19.56 -10.16
C GLY A 263 -9.22 -19.10 -8.80
N PRO A 264 -8.33 -18.91 -7.81
CA PRO A 264 -8.73 -18.64 -6.43
C PRO A 264 -9.67 -17.43 -6.33
N GLN A 265 -10.73 -17.58 -5.56
CA GLN A 265 -11.71 -16.52 -5.32
C GLN A 265 -11.06 -15.34 -4.55
N PRO A 266 -11.50 -14.09 -4.78
CA PRO A 266 -11.00 -12.96 -4.01
C PRO A 266 -11.29 -13.12 -2.52
N LEU A 267 -10.32 -12.78 -1.69
CA LEU A 267 -10.41 -12.82 -0.23
C LEU A 267 -10.80 -11.45 0.29
N ARG A 268 -11.89 -11.37 1.05
CA ARG A 268 -12.30 -10.11 1.68
C ARG A 268 -11.30 -9.72 2.76
N LEU A 269 -10.93 -8.43 2.79
CA LEU A 269 -10.10 -7.88 3.84
C LEU A 269 -10.95 -7.51 5.07
N PRO A 270 -10.39 -7.63 6.28
CA PRO A 270 -9.06 -8.18 6.59
C PRO A 270 -8.98 -9.71 6.41
N LEU A 271 -7.79 -10.26 6.10
CA LEU A 271 -7.61 -11.68 5.74
C LEU A 271 -7.79 -12.67 6.91
N GLN A 272 -7.59 -12.20 8.14
CA GLN A 272 -7.80 -12.98 9.37
C GLN A 272 -8.92 -12.31 10.18
N PRO A 273 -9.67 -13.04 11.03
CA PRO A 273 -10.53 -12.39 12.01
C PRO A 273 -9.65 -11.45 12.83
N THR A 274 -9.89 -10.14 12.70
CA THR A 274 -8.95 -9.17 13.24
C THR A 274 -8.97 -9.23 14.75
N ARG A 275 -7.82 -9.52 15.35
CA ARG A 275 -7.70 -9.50 16.81
C ARG A 275 -8.02 -8.10 17.36
N PRO A 276 -8.66 -8.00 18.54
CA PRO A 276 -8.78 -6.74 19.25
C PRO A 276 -7.40 -6.08 19.47
N LEU A 277 -7.36 -4.76 19.54
CA LEU A 277 -6.13 -4.02 19.84
C LEU A 277 -5.92 -3.97 21.36
N SER A 278 -4.84 -4.57 21.85
CA SER A 278 -4.54 -4.64 23.30
C SER A 278 -4.57 -3.28 23.97
N ARG A 279 -5.04 -3.24 25.21
CA ARG A 279 -4.95 -2.05 26.08
C ARG A 279 -3.51 -1.64 26.39
N GLN A 280 -2.56 -2.56 26.22
CA GLN A 280 -1.13 -2.32 26.45
C GLN A 280 -0.41 -1.70 25.24
N ALA A 281 -1.13 -1.43 24.14
CA ALA A 281 -0.59 -0.74 22.98
C ALA A 281 0.22 0.52 23.39
N PRO A 282 1.35 0.81 22.72
CA PRO A 282 1.78 0.21 21.46
C PRO A 282 2.58 -1.09 21.66
N SER A 283 2.69 -1.58 22.90
CA SER A 283 3.43 -2.80 23.17
C SER A 283 2.82 -3.99 22.42
N GLY A 284 3.67 -4.81 21.81
CA GLY A 284 3.25 -5.97 21.03
C GLY A 284 2.68 -5.67 19.64
N LEU A 285 2.58 -4.39 19.23
CA LEU A 285 2.16 -4.04 17.86
C LEU A 285 3.30 -4.27 16.86
N LEU A 286 2.95 -4.72 15.65
CA LEU A 286 3.85 -4.71 14.50
C LEU A 286 3.63 -3.42 13.69
N ILE A 287 4.71 -2.65 13.48
CA ILE A 287 4.64 -1.34 12.80
C ILE A 287 5.41 -1.38 11.47
N ALA A 288 4.82 -0.85 10.41
CA ALA A 288 5.50 -0.50 9.17
C ALA A 288 5.90 0.98 9.15
N SER A 289 7.14 1.25 8.73
CA SER A 289 7.67 2.59 8.51
C SER A 289 8.93 2.54 7.66
N GLU A 290 9.27 3.63 6.98
CA GLU A 290 10.43 3.73 6.10
C GLU A 290 11.44 4.77 6.60
N TRP A 291 12.71 4.60 6.23
CA TRP A 291 13.75 5.59 6.52
C TRP A 291 13.60 6.88 5.70
N GLY A 292 12.81 6.84 4.62
CA GLY A 292 12.61 7.94 3.68
C GLY A 292 13.83 8.22 2.79
N LYS A 293 13.78 9.29 1.98
CA LYS A 293 14.86 9.70 1.06
C LYS A 293 15.87 10.68 1.70
N ASP A 294 15.55 11.32 2.83
CA ASP A 294 16.46 12.28 3.49
C ASP A 294 17.67 11.58 4.13
N ARG A 295 18.87 12.04 3.82
CA ARG A 295 20.14 11.51 4.34
C ARG A 295 20.94 12.53 5.14
N ARG A 296 20.39 13.74 5.34
CA ARG A 296 21.08 14.81 6.08
C ARG A 296 21.04 14.49 7.58
N ALA A 297 22.22 14.34 8.18
CA ALA A 297 22.39 14.05 9.61
C ALA A 297 22.28 15.31 10.48
N ASN A 298 21.31 16.18 10.18
CA ASN A 298 21.08 17.39 10.96
C ASN A 298 20.26 17.03 12.21
N PRO A 299 20.56 17.59 13.40
CA PRO A 299 19.83 17.31 14.65
C PRO A 299 18.31 17.40 14.51
N ASP A 300 17.85 18.40 13.75
CA ASP A 300 16.43 18.66 13.49
C ASP A 300 15.94 18.10 12.15
N GLY A 301 16.75 17.31 11.44
CA GLY A 301 16.40 16.72 10.16
C GLY A 301 15.49 15.50 10.28
N ASN A 302 14.69 15.23 9.24
CA ASN A 302 13.73 14.12 9.25
C ASN A 302 14.39 12.76 9.51
N LEU A 303 15.63 12.54 9.05
CA LEU A 303 16.37 11.32 9.33
C LEU A 303 16.50 11.05 10.83
N LEU A 304 16.98 12.04 11.61
CA LEU A 304 17.16 11.89 13.05
C LEU A 304 15.82 11.90 13.80
N ARG A 305 14.81 12.65 13.33
CA ARG A 305 13.46 12.61 13.93
C ARG A 305 12.80 11.24 13.78
N LYS A 306 12.94 10.60 12.62
CA LYS A 306 12.51 9.21 12.38
C LYS A 306 13.32 8.23 13.22
N ALA A 307 14.65 8.29 13.17
CA ALA A 307 15.52 7.41 13.95
C ALA A 307 15.18 7.45 15.46
N ASN A 308 14.98 8.65 16.02
CA ASN A 308 14.57 8.80 17.41
C ASN A 308 13.18 8.22 17.70
N SER A 309 12.23 8.38 16.77
CA SER A 309 10.90 7.78 16.89
C SER A 309 10.97 6.25 16.85
N PHE A 310 11.81 5.68 15.98
CA PHE A 310 12.05 4.23 15.93
C PHE A 310 12.66 3.71 17.23
N LEU A 311 13.65 4.41 17.77
CA LEU A 311 14.26 4.07 19.06
C LEU A 311 13.26 4.16 20.22
N ASN A 312 12.37 5.15 20.22
CA ASN A 312 11.32 5.28 21.22
C ASN A 312 10.32 4.12 21.11
N LEU A 313 9.79 3.84 19.92
CA LEU A 313 8.83 2.78 19.70
C LEU A 313 9.41 1.39 20.06
N ALA A 314 10.66 1.13 19.70
CA ALA A 314 11.34 -0.14 19.96
C ALA A 314 11.80 -0.30 21.42
N GLY A 315 12.12 0.79 22.12
CA GLY A 315 12.65 0.76 23.48
C GLY A 315 11.72 0.08 24.48
N GLU A 316 12.29 -0.56 25.50
CA GLU A 316 11.54 -1.21 26.59
C GLU A 316 10.53 -0.26 27.23
N LYS A 317 9.37 -0.77 27.65
CA LYS A 317 8.33 0.04 28.26
C LYS A 317 8.87 0.80 29.48
N GLY A 318 8.66 2.12 29.50
CA GLY A 318 9.15 3.01 30.56
C GLY A 318 10.60 3.49 30.38
N SER A 319 11.38 2.90 29.47
CA SER A 319 12.69 3.42 29.08
C SER A 319 12.57 4.71 28.25
N ARG A 320 13.69 5.26 27.76
CA ARG A 320 13.71 6.45 26.88
C ARG A 320 12.97 7.65 27.52
N ASN A 321 13.14 7.84 28.83
CA ASN A 321 12.42 8.86 29.61
C ASN A 321 10.89 8.71 29.52
N GLY A 322 10.38 7.48 29.56
CA GLY A 322 8.94 7.17 29.47
C GLY A 322 8.40 7.03 28.05
N LEU A 323 9.22 7.25 27.01
CA LEU A 323 8.83 7.13 25.60
C LEU A 323 8.97 5.72 25.03
N GLY A 324 9.51 4.76 25.81
CA GLY A 324 9.67 3.38 25.37
C GLY A 324 8.32 2.68 25.10
N GLY A 325 8.11 2.25 23.85
CA GLY A 325 6.85 1.64 23.39
C GLY A 325 6.79 0.11 23.46
N GLN A 326 7.94 -0.57 23.44
CA GLN A 326 8.08 -2.03 23.40
C GLN A 326 7.21 -2.69 22.32
N ILE A 327 7.24 -2.14 21.11
CA ILE A 327 6.56 -2.75 19.95
C ILE A 327 7.13 -4.14 19.66
N GLN A 328 6.35 -5.02 19.03
CA GLN A 328 6.82 -6.36 18.63
C GLN A 328 7.92 -6.29 17.57
N GLY A 329 7.84 -5.29 16.70
CA GLY A 329 8.87 -5.04 15.70
C GLY A 329 8.49 -3.93 14.74
N LEU A 330 9.51 -3.46 14.03
CA LEU A 330 9.38 -2.53 12.92
C LEU A 330 9.67 -3.28 11.59
N ARG A 331 8.95 -2.91 10.53
CA ARG A 331 9.16 -3.40 9.16
C ARG A 331 9.38 -2.20 8.25
N SER A 332 10.29 -2.36 7.30
CA SER A 332 10.53 -1.44 6.20
C SER A 332 10.56 -2.29 4.94
N MET A 333 9.47 -2.27 4.17
CA MET A 333 9.33 -3.08 2.96
C MET A 333 9.80 -2.32 1.71
N GLY A 334 10.01 -1.01 1.80
CA GLY A 334 10.48 -0.15 0.72
C GLY A 334 9.38 0.33 -0.23
N SER A 335 8.11 0.18 0.13
CA SER A 335 6.93 0.64 -0.63
C SER A 335 5.81 1.02 0.33
N ALA A 336 5.39 2.28 0.30
CA ALA A 336 4.35 2.80 1.18
C ALA A 336 2.97 2.24 0.83
N ALA A 337 2.69 2.03 -0.46
CA ALA A 337 1.45 1.43 -0.92
C ALA A 337 1.32 -0.02 -0.40
N LEU A 338 2.41 -0.81 -0.44
CA LEU A 338 2.41 -2.16 0.12
C LEU A 338 2.29 -2.17 1.64
N ASP A 339 3.01 -1.28 2.35
CA ASP A 339 2.85 -1.14 3.80
C ASP A 339 1.38 -0.90 4.20
N LEU A 340 0.68 0.00 3.47
CA LEU A 340 -0.74 0.27 3.66
C LEU A 340 -1.61 -0.94 3.31
N ALA A 341 -1.33 -1.65 2.22
CA ALA A 341 -2.07 -2.85 1.82
C ALA A 341 -1.96 -3.97 2.88
N PHE A 342 -0.77 -4.18 3.43
CA PHE A 342 -0.56 -5.13 4.53
C PHE A 342 -1.18 -4.67 5.85
N CYS A 343 -1.23 -3.37 6.11
CA CYS A 343 -1.98 -2.79 7.23
C CYS A 343 -3.49 -3.03 7.08
N ALA A 344 -4.07 -2.73 5.91
CA ALA A 344 -5.47 -2.99 5.60
C ALA A 344 -5.83 -4.47 5.68
N SER A 345 -4.90 -5.35 5.30
CA SER A 345 -5.07 -6.81 5.40
C SER A 345 -5.10 -7.33 6.84
N GLY A 346 -4.64 -6.53 7.81
CA GLY A 346 -4.54 -6.89 9.23
C GLY A 346 -3.24 -7.59 9.62
N THR A 347 -2.30 -7.75 8.68
CA THR A 347 -0.99 -8.38 8.92
C THR A 347 -0.04 -7.44 9.67
N ILE A 348 -0.13 -6.14 9.39
CA ILE A 348 0.60 -5.07 10.08
C ILE A 348 -0.40 -4.27 10.93
N ASP A 349 -0.07 -3.96 12.18
CA ASP A 349 -1.00 -3.27 13.08
C ASP A 349 -1.07 -1.77 12.78
N VAL A 350 0.08 -1.13 12.51
CA VAL A 350 0.20 0.31 12.28
C VAL A 350 1.12 0.58 11.11
N PHE A 351 0.73 1.49 10.23
CA PHE A 351 1.63 2.15 9.28
C PHE A 351 1.84 3.58 9.76
N TRP A 352 3.10 3.96 9.97
CA TRP A 352 3.46 5.33 10.32
C TRP A 352 4.57 5.80 9.42
N GLU A 353 4.30 6.78 8.56
CA GLU A 353 5.28 7.24 7.60
C GLU A 353 5.12 8.74 7.31
N GLY A 354 6.25 9.38 7.05
CA GLY A 354 6.27 10.75 6.56
C GLY A 354 7.24 10.92 5.40
N GLY A 355 6.84 11.75 4.45
CA GLY A 355 7.51 11.93 3.17
C GLY A 355 6.72 11.37 1.99
N CYS A 356 5.62 10.66 2.24
CA CYS A 356 4.74 10.18 1.19
C CYS A 356 4.15 11.32 0.36
N TRP A 357 3.82 11.03 -0.88
CA TRP A 357 3.00 11.83 -1.78
C TRP A 357 1.62 11.19 -1.93
N GLU A 358 0.73 11.88 -2.64
CA GLU A 358 -0.64 11.44 -2.86
C GLU A 358 -0.69 10.06 -3.54
N TRP A 359 0.19 9.80 -4.50
CA TRP A 359 0.26 8.54 -5.26
C TRP A 359 0.74 7.35 -4.43
N ASP A 360 1.63 7.58 -3.47
CA ASP A 360 2.11 6.57 -2.52
C ASP A 360 0.97 6.02 -1.63
N VAL A 361 -0.05 6.84 -1.32
CA VAL A 361 -1.03 6.52 -0.28
C VAL A 361 -2.48 6.44 -0.74
N CYS A 362 -2.85 7.07 -1.87
CA CYS A 362 -4.26 7.21 -2.26
C CYS A 362 -4.96 5.85 -2.37
N ALA A 363 -4.40 4.92 -3.14
CA ALA A 363 -4.97 3.59 -3.31
C ALA A 363 -5.00 2.82 -1.98
N GLY A 364 -3.91 2.89 -1.20
CA GLY A 364 -3.78 2.20 0.08
C GLY A 364 -4.77 2.70 1.13
N LEU A 365 -5.04 4.01 1.16
CA LEU A 365 -6.04 4.61 2.05
C LEU A 365 -7.46 4.19 1.66
N ALA A 366 -7.80 4.12 0.37
CA ALA A 366 -9.09 3.58 -0.07
C ALA A 366 -9.29 2.13 0.42
N VAL A 367 -8.25 1.29 0.23
CA VAL A 367 -8.26 -0.11 0.68
C VAL A 367 -8.39 -0.21 2.20
N LEU A 368 -7.65 0.62 2.94
CA LEU A 368 -7.70 0.66 4.40
C LEU A 368 -9.09 1.05 4.92
N TYR A 369 -9.70 2.10 4.37
CA TYR A 369 -11.02 2.56 4.81
C TYR A 369 -12.10 1.52 4.55
N GLU A 370 -12.10 0.90 3.38
CA GLU A 370 -13.08 -0.14 3.02
C GLU A 370 -12.84 -1.46 3.77
N ALA A 371 -11.62 -1.70 4.26
CA ALA A 371 -11.33 -2.80 5.18
C ALA A 371 -11.79 -2.52 6.62
N GLY A 372 -12.08 -1.26 6.98
CA GLY A 372 -12.47 -0.83 8.33
C GLY A 372 -11.32 -0.30 9.19
N GLY A 373 -10.19 0.05 8.58
CA GLY A 373 -9.08 0.75 9.23
C GLY A 373 -9.32 2.26 9.33
N ILE A 374 -8.46 2.94 10.08
CA ILE A 374 -8.46 4.42 10.17
C ILE A 374 -7.10 4.98 9.78
N ALA A 375 -7.11 6.23 9.31
CA ALA A 375 -5.91 7.01 9.08
C ALA A 375 -6.09 8.40 9.68
N THR A 376 -4.98 8.99 10.12
CA THR A 376 -4.89 10.36 10.62
C THR A 376 -3.51 10.93 10.30
N GLU A 377 -3.26 12.15 10.76
CA GLU A 377 -1.95 12.79 10.69
C GLU A 377 -0.85 11.94 11.35
N GLY A 378 0.30 11.85 10.67
CA GLY A 378 1.50 11.18 11.17
C GLY A 378 2.16 11.87 12.36
N ASN A 379 2.12 13.19 12.43
CA ASN A 379 2.58 13.96 13.58
C ASN A 379 1.54 14.01 14.70
N ALA A 380 2.03 14.04 15.94
CA ALA A 380 1.17 14.31 17.08
C ALA A 380 0.70 15.79 17.05
N PRO A 381 -0.56 16.07 17.43
CA PRO A 381 -0.98 17.45 17.68
C PRO A 381 -0.24 17.99 18.93
N PRO A 382 -0.23 19.32 19.13
CA PRO A 382 0.19 19.91 20.40
C PRO A 382 -0.54 19.26 21.60
N PRO A 383 0.15 18.97 22.72
CA PRO A 383 -0.44 18.23 23.85
C PRO A 383 -1.63 18.92 24.55
N ASP A 384 -1.79 20.22 24.35
CA ASP A 384 -2.87 21.04 24.87
C ASP A 384 -4.15 20.99 24.01
N LEU A 385 -4.07 20.47 22.78
CA LEU A 385 -5.25 20.28 21.95
C LEU A 385 -6.06 19.05 22.39
N PRO A 386 -7.40 19.10 22.33
CA PRO A 386 -8.21 17.98 22.81
C PRO A 386 -8.07 16.70 21.98
N LEU A 387 -7.42 16.73 20.81
CA LEU A 387 -7.09 15.53 20.04
C LEU A 387 -6.04 14.65 20.75
N TRP A 388 -5.21 15.22 21.63
CA TRP A 388 -4.13 14.52 22.33
C TRP A 388 -4.63 13.42 23.29
N ASP A 389 -5.74 13.66 23.98
CA ASP A 389 -6.33 12.75 24.97
C ASP A 389 -7.70 12.25 24.49
N SER A 390 -7.98 10.96 24.68
CA SER A 390 -9.28 10.36 24.36
C SER A 390 -10.42 10.89 25.25
N LYS A 391 -10.10 11.46 26.42
CA LYS A 391 -11.10 12.05 27.34
C LYS A 391 -11.92 13.19 26.75
N SER A 392 -11.44 13.83 25.68
CA SER A 392 -12.20 14.87 24.99
C SER A 392 -13.42 14.34 24.24
N GLY A 393 -13.46 13.03 23.94
CA GLY A 393 -14.45 12.42 23.06
C GLY A 393 -14.32 12.84 21.59
N MET A 394 -13.30 13.63 21.23
CA MET A 394 -13.12 14.10 19.86
C MET A 394 -12.59 12.99 18.96
N ARG A 395 -13.28 12.77 17.85
CA ARG A 395 -12.90 11.82 16.80
C ARG A 395 -11.70 12.33 16.03
N LEU A 396 -10.82 11.40 15.63
CA LEU A 396 -9.66 11.75 14.84
C LEU A 396 -10.08 12.07 13.39
N PRO A 397 -9.73 13.25 12.85
CA PRO A 397 -10.03 13.59 11.47
C PRO A 397 -9.18 12.75 10.49
N ARG A 398 -9.71 12.54 9.28
CA ARG A 398 -8.93 11.96 8.19
C ARG A 398 -7.84 12.93 7.74
N PRO A 399 -6.66 12.44 7.32
CA PRO A 399 -5.61 13.31 6.83
C PRO A 399 -5.96 13.81 5.44
N SER A 400 -5.52 15.04 5.10
CA SER A 400 -5.42 15.46 3.71
C SER A 400 -4.47 14.54 2.97
N LEU A 401 -4.80 14.14 1.74
CA LEU A 401 -3.86 13.37 0.88
C LEU A 401 -2.55 14.12 0.67
N GLY A 402 -2.59 15.45 0.71
CA GLY A 402 -1.40 16.29 0.62
C GLY A 402 -0.59 16.41 1.90
N ALA A 403 -1.00 15.78 3.01
CA ALA A 403 -0.38 15.97 4.32
C ALA A 403 1.06 15.43 4.39
N ARG A 404 1.40 14.48 3.51
CA ARG A 404 2.69 13.79 3.44
C ARG A 404 3.09 13.02 4.70
N ARG A 405 2.19 12.87 5.66
CA ARG A 405 2.46 12.28 6.98
C ARG A 405 1.21 11.56 7.42
N PHE A 406 1.34 10.25 7.61
CA PHE A 406 0.21 9.36 7.79
C PHE A 406 0.47 8.43 8.96
N LEU A 407 -0.54 8.30 9.82
CA LEU A 407 -0.61 7.24 10.83
C LEU A 407 -1.90 6.47 10.60
N CYS A 408 -1.75 5.21 10.22
CA CYS A 408 -2.83 4.31 9.88
C CYS A 408 -2.86 3.16 10.85
N VAL A 409 -4.07 2.74 11.26
CA VAL A 409 -4.29 1.58 12.12
C VAL A 409 -5.20 0.61 11.39
N ARG A 410 -4.81 -0.65 11.39
CA ARG A 410 -5.56 -1.73 10.73
C ARG A 410 -7.01 -1.85 11.26
N PRO A 411 -7.90 -2.55 10.53
CA PRO A 411 -9.19 -2.95 11.07
C PRO A 411 -9.06 -3.81 12.33
N CYS A 412 -10.02 -3.72 13.26
CA CYS A 412 -10.05 -4.55 14.47
C CYS A 412 -11.48 -4.92 14.90
N LEU A 413 -11.60 -6.01 15.66
CA LEU A 413 -12.84 -6.37 16.35
C LEU A 413 -13.02 -5.55 17.63
N VAL A 414 -14.29 -5.39 18.03
CA VAL A 414 -14.70 -4.85 19.34
C VAL A 414 -14.22 -5.80 20.45
N GLY A 415 -13.90 -5.22 21.62
CA GLY A 415 -13.51 -5.96 22.82
C GLY A 415 -12.02 -5.85 23.15
N SER A 416 -11.55 -6.69 24.07
CA SER A 416 -10.14 -6.77 24.48
C SER A 416 -9.59 -8.19 24.25
N PRO A 417 -8.27 -8.36 24.06
CA PRO A 417 -7.68 -9.69 23.96
C PRO A 417 -7.99 -10.56 25.19
N ALA A 418 -8.02 -11.88 24.99
CA ALA A 418 -8.32 -12.82 26.07
C ALA A 418 -7.39 -12.62 27.29
N GLY A 419 -7.97 -12.36 28.46
CA GLY A 419 -7.24 -12.15 29.72
C GLY A 419 -7.22 -10.70 30.23
N GLU A 420 -7.56 -9.71 29.40
CA GLU A 420 -7.79 -8.33 29.85
C GLU A 420 -9.24 -8.20 30.35
N LYS A 421 -9.45 -8.21 31.69
CA LYS A 421 -10.77 -7.95 32.31
C LYS A 421 -10.74 -6.59 33.02
N GLY A 422 -11.71 -5.73 32.69
CA GLY A 422 -11.95 -4.46 33.39
C GLY A 422 -12.20 -3.32 32.42
N GLU A 423 -13.24 -2.53 32.71
CA GLU A 423 -13.75 -1.34 32.00
C GLU A 423 -14.68 -1.58 30.79
N GLU A 424 -15.46 -0.53 30.47
CA GLU A 424 -16.45 -0.48 29.39
C GLU A 424 -15.85 -0.92 28.04
N GLU A 425 -16.66 -1.62 27.26
CA GLU A 425 -16.24 -2.18 25.98
C GLU A 425 -16.02 -1.05 24.95
N GLU A 426 -14.77 -0.87 24.50
CA GLU A 426 -14.44 0.08 23.43
C GLU A 426 -15.01 -0.42 22.10
N THR A 427 -15.63 0.49 21.33
CA THR A 427 -15.85 0.26 19.90
C THR A 427 -14.51 0.06 19.18
N ALA A 428 -14.51 -0.66 18.05
CA ALA A 428 -13.31 -0.87 17.24
C ALA A 428 -12.58 0.44 16.90
N VAL A 429 -13.37 1.49 16.60
CA VAL A 429 -12.87 2.83 16.31
C VAL A 429 -12.20 3.46 17.53
N GLN A 430 -12.81 3.39 18.72
CA GLN A 430 -12.19 3.91 19.95
C GLN A 430 -10.86 3.20 20.24
N ALA A 431 -10.79 1.88 20.03
CA ALA A 431 -9.56 1.11 20.20
C ALA A 431 -8.47 1.55 19.20
N GLN A 432 -8.82 1.77 17.93
CA GLN A 432 -7.89 2.29 16.93
C GLN A 432 -7.39 3.69 17.29
N GLU A 433 -8.28 4.61 17.68
CA GLU A 433 -7.90 5.98 18.03
C GLU A 433 -7.07 6.05 19.33
N ARG A 434 -7.28 5.12 20.28
CA ARG A 434 -6.39 4.95 21.43
C ARG A 434 -5.00 4.52 21.01
N VAL A 435 -4.88 3.59 20.05
CA VAL A 435 -3.58 3.19 19.49
C VAL A 435 -2.87 4.37 18.84
N VAL A 436 -3.57 5.19 18.06
CA VAL A 436 -2.98 6.42 17.48
C VAL A 436 -2.37 7.29 18.56
N ARG A 437 -3.16 7.68 19.58
CA ARG A 437 -2.70 8.58 20.65
C ARG A 437 -1.53 7.98 21.41
N SER A 438 -1.58 6.68 21.65
CA SER A 438 -0.47 5.95 22.25
C SER A 438 0.80 6.04 21.40
N ILE A 439 0.70 5.87 20.07
CA ILE A 439 1.86 6.00 19.18
C ILE A 439 2.39 7.44 19.19
N TRP A 440 1.54 8.44 19.03
CA TRP A 440 1.90 9.87 19.05
C TRP A 440 2.73 10.24 20.28
N GLN A 441 2.36 9.75 21.45
CA GLN A 441 3.10 9.99 22.69
C GLN A 441 4.51 9.38 22.73
N ARG A 442 4.89 8.52 21.78
CA ARG A 442 6.24 7.92 21.65
C ARG A 442 7.00 8.49 20.46
N LEU A 443 6.35 9.23 19.56
CA LEU A 443 7.03 9.88 18.45
C LEU A 443 7.90 11.04 18.95
N HIS A 444 8.85 11.44 18.12
CA HIS A 444 9.65 12.62 18.38
C HIS A 444 8.79 13.89 18.43
N LEU A 445 8.89 14.67 19.51
CA LEU A 445 8.04 15.84 19.78
C LEU A 445 8.12 16.95 18.71
N GLY A 446 9.27 17.09 18.03
CA GLY A 446 9.41 18.04 16.93
C GLY A 446 8.60 17.69 15.67
N GLY A 447 8.03 16.47 15.59
CA GLY A 447 7.27 15.96 14.44
C GLY A 447 8.12 15.84 13.17
N LEU A 448 7.60 15.26 12.09
CA LEU A 448 8.29 15.26 10.80
C LEU A 448 8.04 16.58 10.04
N ALA A 449 9.09 17.15 9.45
CA ALA A 449 9.04 18.39 8.69
C ALA A 449 8.74 18.11 7.21
N TYR A 450 7.44 17.98 6.89
CA TYR A 450 6.94 17.79 5.52
C TYR A 450 5.80 18.76 5.17
N GLN A 451 5.87 19.99 5.67
CA GLN A 451 4.88 21.02 5.38
C GLN A 451 4.90 21.38 3.88
N ARG A 452 3.71 21.62 3.31
CA ARG A 452 3.53 21.98 1.91
C ARG A 452 2.47 23.05 1.79
N GLU A 453 2.74 24.04 0.95
CA GLU A 453 1.83 25.16 0.72
C GLU A 453 0.50 24.67 0.13
N GLY A 454 -0.61 25.22 0.62
CA GLY A 454 -1.97 24.92 0.18
C GLY A 454 -2.58 23.66 0.80
N VAL A 455 -1.88 22.96 1.71
CA VAL A 455 -2.41 21.81 2.42
C VAL A 455 -3.04 22.23 3.73
N GLU A 456 -4.29 21.83 3.95
CA GLU A 456 -4.94 21.89 5.25
C GLU A 456 -4.55 20.67 6.09
N TYR A 457 -3.86 20.91 7.19
CA TYR A 457 -3.48 19.88 8.16
C TYR A 457 -4.59 19.70 9.19
N ALA A 458 -4.74 18.48 9.71
CA ALA A 458 -5.96 18.07 10.41
C ALA A 458 -6.07 18.55 11.87
N TYR A 459 -5.31 19.57 12.29
CA TYR A 459 -5.24 20.09 13.67
C TYR A 459 -4.85 21.57 13.68
#